data_AF-A0A485KZF1-F1
#
_entry.id   AF-A0A485KZF1-F1
#
_cell.length_a   1.000
_cell.length_b   1.000
_cell.length_c   1.000
_cell.angle_alpha   90.00
_cell.angle_beta   90.00
_cell.angle_gamma   90.00
#
_symmetry.space_group_name_H-M   'P 1'
#
loop_
_entity.id
_entity.type
_entity.pdbx_description
1 polymer ?
#
loop_
_entity_poly.entity_id
_entity_poly.type
_entity_poly.pdbx_seq_one_letter_code
_entity_poly.pdbx_strand_id
1 'polypeptide(L)'
;MLAVTDARQRRCDVTNSAVCVDTLFRNTDMDRLNICWGDAIDTVIFQELRQSNDACIHPTTLSIHNEVVLWAATGLMHYTTTWQNYKTLGIVETVAVRTAFGASYPLTLKSSLSSMHLLRQMSAKASWPLGFLLSVVATGNATSFALGSFIRSSATFAFHNRSIETWFTENATLASPLDAVPSISSTYHVQPPSSLTFYQTFSRNDTQRLLQTPAAQISVPGAASLIFPVPTRWLQEYKFMLGGNILYPSHAAKLETIFGLLTFVNQEAARYSVLHETFSTTRMTSVLALVATGVTSSCALFSAPCLTIADVCSNTILFVDACVATLQPIRVWVDTFLSAADQLVLHSQAIAIQNNIVLPMAIQIAQFAQRNVSTAPVEWLHLGPLDPADPHFRLFAWYLFCDWVVGTREVLTL
;
A
#
# COMPACT_ATOMS: atom_id res chain seq x y z
N MET A 1 -17.69 -19.60 -13.52
CA MET A 1 -16.88 -18.54 -12.85
C MET A 1 -17.45 -18.28 -11.47
N LEU A 2 -16.60 -18.08 -10.47
CA LEU A 2 -17.02 -17.64 -9.14
C LEU A 2 -16.96 -16.11 -9.08
N ALA A 3 -18.11 -15.47 -9.02
CA ALA A 3 -18.21 -14.03 -8.87
C ALA A 3 -19.51 -13.68 -8.15
N VAL A 4 -19.39 -12.88 -7.09
CA VAL A 4 -20.53 -12.43 -6.28
C VAL A 4 -21.48 -11.55 -7.09
N THR A 5 -20.95 -10.71 -8.00
CA THR A 5 -21.73 -9.77 -8.82
C THR A 5 -21.31 -9.79 -10.29
N ASP A 6 -22.21 -9.39 -11.20
CA ASP A 6 -21.89 -9.19 -12.63
C ASP A 6 -20.74 -8.19 -12.81
N ALA A 7 -20.75 -7.12 -12.02
CA ALA A 7 -19.71 -6.09 -12.08
C ALA A 7 -18.33 -6.67 -11.75
N ARG A 8 -18.22 -7.55 -10.74
CA ARG A 8 -16.96 -8.23 -10.40
C ARG A 8 -16.54 -9.21 -11.49
N GLN A 9 -17.49 -9.96 -12.06
CA GLN A 9 -17.19 -10.88 -13.17
C GLN A 9 -16.64 -10.15 -14.40
N ARG A 10 -17.20 -9.00 -14.77
CA ARG A 10 -16.74 -8.19 -15.91
C ARG A 10 -15.36 -7.56 -15.69
N ARG A 11 -14.95 -7.35 -14.44
CA ARG A 11 -13.62 -6.81 -14.09
C ARG A 11 -12.53 -7.87 -13.99
N CYS A 12 -12.86 -9.15 -14.13
CA CYS A 12 -11.88 -10.22 -14.07
C CYS A 12 -10.86 -10.07 -15.20
N ASP A 13 -9.59 -9.89 -14.84
CA ASP A 13 -8.48 -10.05 -15.77
C ASP A 13 -8.34 -11.54 -16.11
N VAL A 14 -8.76 -11.90 -17.32
CA VAL A 14 -8.71 -13.29 -17.83
C VAL A 14 -7.28 -13.79 -18.03
N THR A 15 -6.27 -12.92 -18.00
CA THR A 15 -4.86 -13.31 -18.03
C THR A 15 -4.29 -13.61 -16.64
N ASN A 16 -5.01 -13.26 -15.58
CA ASN A 16 -4.63 -13.52 -14.20
C ASN A 16 -5.09 -14.92 -13.76
N SER A 17 -4.16 -15.86 -13.65
CA SER A 17 -4.45 -17.20 -13.15
C SER A 17 -5.05 -17.25 -11.74
N ALA A 18 -4.90 -16.20 -10.92
CA ALA A 18 -5.48 -16.16 -9.57
C ALA A 18 -7.02 -16.04 -9.55
N VAL A 19 -7.67 -15.65 -10.66
CA VAL A 19 -9.15 -15.62 -10.75
C VAL A 19 -9.75 -16.98 -11.12
N CYS A 20 -8.91 -17.93 -11.56
CA CYS A 20 -9.32 -19.27 -11.91
C CYS A 20 -9.32 -20.15 -10.65
N VAL A 21 -10.44 -20.82 -10.39
CA VAL A 21 -10.58 -21.72 -9.23
C VAL A 21 -9.78 -23.00 -9.41
N ASP A 22 -9.69 -23.45 -10.66
CA ASP A 22 -9.00 -24.66 -11.04
C ASP A 22 -7.48 -24.56 -10.83
N THR A 23 -6.88 -23.41 -11.17
CA THR A 23 -5.48 -23.10 -10.87
C THR A 23 -5.24 -23.00 -9.36
N LEU A 24 -6.15 -22.38 -8.60
CA LEU A 24 -6.07 -22.32 -7.14
C LEU A 24 -5.98 -23.73 -6.54
N PHE A 25 -6.91 -24.62 -6.90
CA PHE A 25 -6.96 -25.96 -6.35
C PHE A 25 -5.81 -26.86 -6.80
N ARG A 26 -5.37 -26.78 -8.07
CA ARG A 26 -4.19 -27.55 -8.54
C ARG A 26 -2.89 -27.18 -7.83
N ASN A 27 -2.76 -25.91 -7.42
CA ASN A 27 -1.55 -25.37 -6.79
C ASN A 27 -1.66 -25.27 -5.27
N THR A 28 -2.67 -25.90 -4.67
CA THR A 28 -2.87 -25.95 -3.22
C THR A 28 -2.73 -27.39 -2.71
N ASP A 29 -2.19 -27.54 -1.50
CA ASP A 29 -2.25 -28.80 -0.76
C ASP A 29 -3.72 -29.09 -0.40
N MET A 30 -4.37 -29.93 -1.21
CA MET A 30 -5.80 -30.22 -1.11
C MET A 30 -6.15 -30.92 0.20
N ASP A 31 -5.26 -31.75 0.76
CA ASP A 31 -5.49 -32.41 2.04
C ASP A 31 -5.58 -31.37 3.16
N ARG A 32 -4.63 -30.43 3.19
CA ARG A 32 -4.66 -29.34 4.18
C ARG A 32 -5.82 -28.37 3.97
N LEU A 33 -6.19 -28.11 2.73
CA LEU A 33 -7.35 -27.27 2.41
C LEU A 33 -8.65 -27.92 2.89
N ASN A 34 -8.81 -29.23 2.63
CA ASN A 34 -10.00 -29.98 2.99
C ASN A 34 -10.24 -30.05 4.50
N ILE A 35 -9.18 -30.09 5.32
CA ILE A 35 -9.29 -30.06 6.79
C ILE A 35 -10.09 -28.86 7.28
N CYS A 36 -9.93 -27.68 6.65
CA CYS A 36 -10.60 -26.46 7.10
C CYS A 36 -11.83 -26.09 6.27
N TRP A 37 -11.85 -26.45 4.99
CA TRP A 37 -12.78 -25.89 4.01
C TRP A 37 -13.52 -26.92 3.16
N GLY A 38 -13.25 -28.22 3.33
CA GLY A 38 -13.75 -29.28 2.45
C GLY A 38 -15.27 -29.26 2.29
N ASP A 39 -16.00 -29.29 3.41
CA ASP A 39 -17.47 -29.31 3.40
C ASP A 39 -18.09 -28.05 2.75
N ALA A 40 -17.51 -26.88 3.05
CA ALA A 40 -17.97 -25.61 2.50
C ALA A 40 -17.71 -25.54 0.99
N ILE A 41 -16.53 -25.97 0.53
CA ILE A 41 -16.18 -26.03 -0.90
C ILE A 41 -17.08 -27.04 -1.63
N ASP A 42 -17.33 -28.20 -1.03
CA ASP A 42 -18.19 -29.23 -1.61
C ASP A 42 -19.61 -28.70 -1.82
N THR A 43 -20.17 -28.05 -0.79
CA THR A 43 -21.51 -27.46 -0.81
C THR A 43 -21.63 -26.36 -1.88
N VAL A 44 -20.70 -25.40 -1.91
CA VAL A 44 -20.88 -24.19 -2.74
C VAL A 44 -20.33 -24.31 -4.16
N ILE A 45 -19.47 -25.30 -4.44
CA ILE A 45 -18.82 -25.48 -5.75
C ILE A 45 -19.08 -26.88 -6.31
N PHE A 46 -18.60 -27.94 -5.64
CA PHE A 46 -18.58 -29.28 -6.25
C PHE A 46 -19.96 -29.94 -6.35
N GLN A 47 -20.92 -29.62 -5.48
CA GLN A 47 -22.28 -30.12 -5.61
C GLN A 47 -22.96 -29.66 -6.90
N GLU A 48 -22.75 -28.41 -7.30
CA GLU A 48 -23.25 -27.87 -8.56
C GLU A 48 -22.48 -28.43 -9.77
N LEU A 49 -21.15 -28.53 -9.68
CA LEU A 49 -20.34 -29.11 -10.77
C LEU A 49 -20.61 -30.60 -11.01
N ARG A 50 -21.13 -31.33 -10.03
CA ARG A 50 -21.59 -32.71 -10.20
C ARG A 50 -22.94 -32.80 -10.94
N GLN A 51 -23.70 -31.70 -10.98
CA GLN A 51 -24.99 -31.62 -11.66
C GLN A 51 -24.85 -31.13 -13.10
N SER A 52 -23.84 -30.29 -13.39
CA SER A 52 -23.37 -30.11 -14.77
C SER A 52 -22.57 -31.35 -15.16
N ASN A 53 -22.70 -31.87 -16.38
CA ASN A 53 -21.92 -33.04 -16.84
C ASN A 53 -20.42 -32.70 -17.05
N ASP A 54 -19.84 -31.80 -16.27
CA ASP A 54 -18.45 -31.37 -16.37
C ASP A 54 -17.55 -32.38 -15.65
N ALA A 55 -16.72 -33.09 -16.42
CA ALA A 55 -15.81 -34.12 -15.92
C ALA A 55 -14.65 -33.59 -15.02
N CYS A 56 -14.53 -32.28 -14.80
CA CYS A 56 -13.49 -31.66 -13.97
C CYS A 56 -13.89 -31.59 -12.50
N ILE A 57 -14.32 -32.72 -11.92
CA ILE A 57 -14.80 -32.77 -10.53
C ILE A 57 -13.65 -32.75 -9.51
N HIS A 58 -12.42 -33.12 -9.94
CA HIS A 58 -11.23 -33.01 -9.11
C HIS A 58 -10.05 -32.45 -9.91
N PRO A 59 -9.50 -31.27 -9.53
CA PRO A 59 -8.33 -30.72 -10.17
C PRO A 59 -7.17 -31.68 -9.96
N THR A 60 -6.70 -32.31 -11.03
CA THR A 60 -5.54 -33.20 -10.98
C THR A 60 -4.30 -32.35 -10.77
N THR A 61 -3.51 -32.63 -9.73
CA THR A 61 -2.24 -31.94 -9.52
C THR A 61 -1.33 -32.15 -10.73
N LEU A 62 -0.84 -31.05 -11.30
CA LEU A 62 0.09 -31.07 -12.42
C LEU A 62 1.52 -30.86 -11.94
N SER A 63 2.49 -31.34 -12.71
CA SER A 63 3.88 -30.92 -12.54
C SER A 63 4.02 -29.43 -12.86
N ILE A 64 5.02 -28.76 -12.28
CA ILE A 64 5.30 -27.34 -12.57
C ILE A 64 5.42 -27.09 -14.08
N HIS A 65 6.10 -27.99 -14.80
CA HIS A 65 6.25 -27.88 -16.25
C HIS A 65 4.90 -27.91 -16.99
N ASN A 66 4.01 -28.86 -16.63
CA ASN A 66 2.71 -28.99 -17.26
C ASN A 66 1.76 -27.84 -16.89
N GLU A 67 1.85 -27.30 -15.67
CA GLU A 67 1.08 -26.12 -15.26
C GLU A 67 1.49 -24.89 -16.09
N VAL A 68 2.79 -24.67 -16.31
CA VAL A 68 3.29 -23.59 -17.17
C VAL A 68 2.83 -23.75 -18.61
N VAL A 69 2.86 -24.97 -19.16
CA VAL A 69 2.36 -25.25 -20.51
C VAL A 69 0.85 -24.99 -20.60
N LEU A 70 0.08 -25.41 -19.60
CA LEU A 70 -1.36 -25.16 -19.53
C LEU A 70 -1.66 -23.66 -19.45
N TRP A 71 -0.94 -22.91 -18.62
CA TRP A 71 -1.09 -21.46 -18.50
C TRP A 71 -0.81 -20.77 -19.83
N ALA A 72 0.30 -21.12 -20.49
CA ALA A 72 0.65 -20.58 -21.80
C ALA A 72 -0.41 -20.92 -22.88
N ALA A 73 -0.95 -22.15 -22.87
CA ALA A 73 -1.98 -22.58 -23.82
C ALA A 73 -3.35 -21.90 -23.59
N THR A 74 -3.63 -21.46 -22.36
CA THR A 74 -4.90 -20.82 -21.98
C THR A 74 -4.82 -19.30 -21.87
N GLY A 75 -3.66 -18.70 -22.18
CA GLY A 75 -3.45 -17.25 -22.12
C GLY A 75 -3.31 -16.70 -20.70
N LEU A 76 -3.02 -17.55 -19.71
CA LEU A 76 -2.73 -17.14 -18.33
C LEU A 76 -1.26 -16.71 -18.24
N MET A 77 -1.03 -15.49 -17.76
CA MET A 77 0.27 -14.81 -17.83
C MET A 77 0.87 -14.54 -16.45
N HIS A 78 0.04 -14.34 -15.43
CA HIS A 78 0.49 -13.98 -14.09
C HIS A 78 -0.43 -14.54 -13.01
N TYR A 79 0.04 -14.55 -11.76
CA TYR A 79 -0.74 -14.93 -10.57
C TYR A 79 -0.68 -13.78 -9.57
N THR A 80 -1.66 -12.88 -9.63
CA THR A 80 -1.71 -11.69 -8.78
C THR A 80 -2.92 -11.75 -7.86
N THR A 81 -2.70 -11.84 -6.56
CA THR A 81 -3.77 -11.81 -5.56
C THR A 81 -4.16 -10.37 -5.20
N THR A 82 -5.41 -10.17 -4.81
CA THR A 82 -5.83 -8.91 -4.19
C THR A 82 -5.03 -8.65 -2.91
N TRP A 83 -4.78 -7.38 -2.61
CA TRP A 83 -4.15 -6.96 -1.37
C TRP A 83 -4.94 -7.44 -0.15
N GLN A 84 -4.22 -7.83 0.89
CA GLN A 84 -4.81 -8.32 2.12
C GLN A 84 -3.98 -7.94 3.35
N ASN A 85 -4.66 -7.80 4.50
CA ASN A 85 -4.05 -7.57 5.81
C ASN A 85 -4.51 -8.58 6.89
N TYR A 86 -5.16 -9.68 6.48
CA TYR A 86 -5.57 -10.74 7.40
C TYR A 86 -4.47 -11.77 7.68
N LYS A 87 -3.38 -11.76 6.92
CA LYS A 87 -2.26 -12.68 7.06
C LYS A 87 -0.94 -11.94 6.87
N THR A 88 -0.08 -11.96 7.89
CA THR A 88 1.33 -11.60 7.73
C THR A 88 2.08 -12.83 7.21
N LEU A 89 2.88 -12.64 6.14
CA LEU A 89 3.75 -13.69 5.64
C LEU A 89 4.99 -13.80 6.52
N GLY A 90 5.36 -15.03 6.87
CA GLY A 90 6.62 -15.33 7.53
C GLY A 90 7.73 -15.48 6.49
N ILE A 91 8.90 -14.91 6.76
CA ILE A 91 10.10 -15.09 5.93
C ILE A 91 11.29 -15.43 6.81
N VAL A 92 12.09 -16.41 6.37
CA VAL A 92 13.40 -16.70 6.95
C VAL A 92 14.42 -16.53 5.85
N GLU A 93 15.17 -15.44 5.91
CA GLU A 93 16.25 -15.15 4.97
C GLU A 93 17.58 -15.54 5.60
N THR A 94 18.33 -16.38 4.91
CA THR A 94 19.65 -16.83 5.36
C THR A 94 20.68 -16.61 4.25
N VAL A 95 21.90 -16.25 4.65
CA VAL A 95 23.07 -16.25 3.77
C VAL A 95 24.05 -17.28 4.28
N ALA A 96 24.55 -18.13 3.38
CA ALA A 96 25.58 -19.10 3.72
C ALA A 96 26.95 -18.42 3.77
N VAL A 97 27.54 -18.34 4.96
CA VAL A 97 28.93 -17.88 5.14
C VAL A 97 29.84 -19.09 5.00
N ARG A 98 30.71 -19.07 3.99
CA ARG A 98 31.70 -20.12 3.76
C ARG A 98 33.08 -19.68 4.26
N THR A 99 33.69 -20.49 5.12
CA THR A 99 35.05 -20.23 5.62
C THR A 99 36.10 -20.56 4.56
N ALA A 100 37.32 -20.06 4.74
CA ALA A 100 38.46 -20.38 3.87
C ALA A 100 38.78 -21.89 3.82
N PHE A 101 38.37 -22.66 4.83
CA PHE A 101 38.53 -24.12 4.90
C PHE A 101 37.35 -24.89 4.30
N GLY A 102 36.38 -24.19 3.69
CA GLY A 102 35.27 -24.79 2.96
C GLY A 102 34.02 -25.11 3.79
N ALA A 103 34.04 -24.91 5.11
CA ALA A 103 32.87 -25.08 5.97
C ALA A 103 31.82 -23.99 5.70
N SER A 104 30.54 -24.36 5.69
CA SER A 104 29.42 -23.44 5.39
C SER A 104 28.48 -23.33 6.59
N TYR A 105 28.16 -22.11 7.00
CA TYR A 105 27.28 -21.81 8.12
C TYR A 105 26.15 -20.87 7.67
N PRO A 106 24.87 -21.20 7.92
CA PRO A 106 23.77 -20.29 7.62
C PRO A 106 23.76 -19.14 8.64
N LEU A 107 23.82 -17.91 8.14
CA LEU A 107 23.58 -16.70 8.92
C LEU A 107 22.19 -16.18 8.60
N THR A 108 21.29 -16.17 9.59
CA THR A 108 19.94 -15.61 9.44
C THR A 108 20.01 -14.09 9.37
N LEU A 109 19.59 -13.52 8.25
CA LEU A 109 19.48 -12.07 8.04
C LEU A 109 18.16 -11.52 8.54
N LYS A 110 17.08 -12.27 8.31
CA LYS A 110 15.71 -11.88 8.68
C LYS A 110 14.93 -13.12 9.10
N SER A 111 14.14 -12.98 10.14
CA SER A 111 13.21 -14.02 10.60
C SER A 111 11.93 -13.35 11.04
N SER A 112 10.84 -13.61 10.32
CA SER A 112 9.48 -13.26 10.73
C SER A 112 8.59 -14.50 10.71
N LEU A 113 7.69 -14.59 11.69
CA LEU A 113 6.69 -15.65 11.76
C LEU A 113 5.45 -15.23 10.99
N SER A 114 4.82 -16.19 10.32
CA SER A 114 3.50 -15.97 9.73
C SER A 114 2.44 -15.89 10.83
N SER A 115 1.49 -14.98 10.70
CA SER A 115 0.37 -14.84 11.64
C SER A 115 -0.92 -14.48 10.93
N MET A 116 -2.05 -14.89 11.51
CA MET A 116 -3.39 -14.57 11.02
C MET A 116 -4.04 -13.52 11.94
N HIS A 117 -4.52 -12.43 11.35
CA HIS A 117 -5.11 -11.26 12.05
C HIS A 117 -6.61 -11.14 11.81
N LEU A 118 -7.35 -12.26 11.88
CA LEU A 118 -8.76 -12.35 11.47
C LEU A 118 -9.71 -11.35 12.16
N LEU A 119 -9.41 -10.95 13.40
CA LEU A 119 -10.23 -10.00 14.17
C LEU A 119 -9.92 -8.52 13.85
N ARG A 120 -8.71 -8.23 13.34
CA ARG A 120 -8.25 -6.86 13.06
C ARG A 120 -8.29 -6.52 11.58
N GLN A 121 -8.28 -7.53 10.71
CA GLN A 121 -8.25 -7.36 9.26
C GLN A 121 -9.46 -6.61 8.73
N MET A 122 -9.23 -5.90 7.62
CA MET A 122 -10.23 -5.08 6.94
C MET A 122 -10.23 -5.26 5.43
N SER A 123 -9.20 -5.92 4.91
CA SER A 123 -9.15 -6.34 3.51
C SER A 123 -10.34 -7.22 3.09
N ALA A 124 -10.98 -7.92 4.03
CA ALA A 124 -12.24 -8.60 3.77
C ALA A 124 -13.31 -7.62 3.27
N LYS A 125 -13.38 -6.39 3.78
CA LYS A 125 -14.37 -5.39 3.35
C LYS A 125 -14.20 -4.98 1.88
N ALA A 126 -12.95 -4.84 1.42
CA ALA A 126 -12.62 -4.38 0.08
C ALA A 126 -12.68 -5.52 -0.96
N SER A 127 -12.10 -6.67 -0.62
CA SER A 127 -11.82 -7.72 -1.61
C SER A 127 -12.76 -8.92 -1.53
N TRP A 128 -13.50 -9.09 -0.43
CA TRP A 128 -14.34 -10.28 -0.14
C TRP A 128 -13.62 -11.61 -0.46
N PRO A 129 -12.48 -11.93 0.17
CA PRO A 129 -11.69 -13.11 -0.16
C PRO A 129 -12.49 -14.41 0.01
N LEU A 130 -12.25 -15.40 -0.85
CA LEU A 130 -12.97 -16.68 -0.87
C LEU A 130 -13.04 -17.36 0.49
N GLY A 131 -11.95 -17.36 1.27
CA GLY A 131 -11.92 -17.95 2.62
C GLY A 131 -12.94 -17.34 3.59
N PHE A 132 -13.22 -16.04 3.49
CA PHE A 132 -14.25 -15.39 4.31
C PHE A 132 -15.66 -15.74 3.85
N LEU A 133 -15.85 -16.03 2.56
CA LEU A 133 -17.14 -16.52 2.06
C LEU A 133 -17.40 -17.95 2.51
N LEU A 134 -16.37 -18.80 2.44
CA LEU A 134 -16.43 -20.18 2.93
C LEU A 134 -16.64 -20.23 4.45
N SER A 135 -16.09 -19.29 5.22
CA SER A 135 -16.24 -19.28 6.69
C SER A 135 -17.69 -19.15 7.12
N VAL A 136 -18.49 -18.36 6.41
CA VAL A 136 -19.90 -18.19 6.79
C VAL A 136 -20.70 -19.48 6.56
N VAL A 137 -20.34 -20.25 5.52
CA VAL A 137 -20.94 -21.55 5.24
C VAL A 137 -20.49 -22.58 6.28
N ALA A 138 -19.19 -22.60 6.61
CA ALA A 138 -18.61 -23.56 7.55
C ALA A 138 -19.10 -23.39 9.00
N THR A 139 -19.41 -22.17 9.46
CA THR A 139 -19.81 -21.92 10.87
C THR A 139 -21.29 -22.15 11.18
N GLY A 140 -22.10 -22.61 10.22
CA GLY A 140 -23.33 -23.33 10.55
C GLY A 140 -24.47 -22.55 11.23
N ASN A 141 -24.52 -21.21 11.18
CA ASN A 141 -25.76 -20.45 11.45
C ASN A 141 -26.76 -20.60 10.27
N ALA A 142 -26.97 -21.84 9.85
CA ALA A 142 -27.47 -22.29 8.55
C ALA A 142 -28.99 -22.15 8.36
N THR A 143 -29.70 -21.46 9.25
CA THR A 143 -31.16 -21.25 9.10
C THR A 143 -31.49 -20.00 8.28
N SER A 144 -30.56 -19.05 8.14
CA SER A 144 -30.75 -17.81 7.35
C SER A 144 -29.94 -17.77 6.04
N PHE A 145 -28.93 -18.61 5.89
CA PHE A 145 -28.06 -18.65 4.72
C PHE A 145 -28.51 -19.81 3.83
N ALA A 146 -29.16 -19.49 2.71
CA ALA A 146 -29.37 -20.49 1.69
C ALA A 146 -27.99 -21.04 1.29
N LEU A 147 -27.76 -22.33 1.56
CA LEU A 147 -26.59 -23.12 1.16
C LEU A 147 -26.57 -23.28 -0.38
N GLY A 148 -26.53 -22.14 -1.06
CA GLY A 148 -26.58 -22.03 -2.51
C GLY A 148 -25.20 -22.08 -3.13
N SER A 149 -25.15 -22.35 -4.43
CA SER A 149 -23.90 -22.37 -5.17
C SER A 149 -23.25 -20.98 -5.24
N PHE A 150 -21.91 -20.92 -5.24
CA PHE A 150 -21.17 -19.70 -5.59
C PHE A 150 -20.97 -19.57 -7.11
N ILE A 151 -21.43 -20.55 -7.89
CA ILE A 151 -21.40 -20.52 -9.36
C ILE A 151 -22.57 -19.68 -9.85
N ARG A 152 -22.26 -18.58 -10.55
CA ARG A 152 -23.26 -17.60 -11.00
C ARG A 152 -24.34 -18.16 -11.91
N SER A 153 -24.02 -19.19 -12.70
CA SER A 153 -24.98 -19.84 -13.60
C SER A 153 -25.89 -20.85 -12.90
N SER A 154 -25.67 -21.17 -11.62
CA SER A 154 -26.51 -22.09 -10.87
C SER A 154 -27.89 -21.49 -10.61
N ALA A 155 -28.93 -22.32 -10.72
CA ALA A 155 -30.28 -21.96 -10.30
C ALA A 155 -30.39 -21.66 -8.80
N THR A 156 -29.42 -22.13 -8.00
CA THR A 156 -29.35 -21.92 -6.55
C THR A 156 -28.29 -20.90 -6.15
N PHE A 157 -27.90 -19.99 -7.05
CA PHE A 157 -26.82 -19.04 -6.78
C PHE A 157 -27.07 -18.20 -5.51
N ALA A 158 -26.12 -18.28 -4.57
CA ALA A 158 -26.28 -17.79 -3.19
C ALA A 158 -26.52 -16.27 -3.06
N PHE A 159 -26.14 -15.49 -4.08
CA PHE A 159 -26.15 -14.02 -4.03
C PHE A 159 -27.25 -13.38 -4.90
N HIS A 160 -28.30 -14.12 -5.29
CA HIS A 160 -29.38 -13.57 -6.13
C HIS A 160 -30.19 -12.45 -5.47
N ASN A 161 -30.57 -12.63 -4.19
CA ASN A 161 -31.55 -11.76 -3.51
C ASN A 161 -30.98 -11.06 -2.26
N ARG A 162 -29.68 -11.20 -1.98
CA ARG A 162 -29.01 -10.58 -0.84
C ARG A 162 -27.69 -9.97 -1.27
N SER A 163 -27.37 -8.82 -0.69
CA SER A 163 -26.05 -8.23 -0.84
C SER A 163 -25.05 -8.96 0.07
N ILE A 164 -23.78 -8.93 -0.28
CA ILE A 164 -22.75 -9.55 0.55
C ILE A 164 -22.47 -8.73 1.80
N GLU A 165 -22.75 -7.43 1.74
CA GLU A 165 -22.61 -6.50 2.85
C GLU A 165 -23.58 -6.86 3.97
N THR A 166 -24.85 -7.16 3.63
CA THR A 166 -25.81 -7.66 4.62
C THR A 166 -25.33 -8.99 5.19
N TRP A 167 -24.77 -9.86 4.34
CA TRP A 167 -24.24 -11.16 4.79
C TRP A 167 -23.10 -11.01 5.80
N PHE A 168 -22.09 -10.20 5.49
CA PHE A 168 -20.97 -9.95 6.40
C PHE A 168 -21.38 -9.12 7.62
N THR A 169 -22.44 -8.31 7.54
CA THR A 169 -23.00 -7.59 8.69
C THR A 169 -23.66 -8.56 9.68
N GLU A 170 -24.48 -9.50 9.18
CA GLU A 170 -25.13 -10.53 10.01
C GLU A 170 -24.12 -11.43 10.72
N ASN A 171 -22.97 -11.72 10.10
CA ASN A 171 -21.88 -12.50 10.70
C ASN A 171 -20.83 -11.64 11.43
N ALA A 172 -21.16 -10.38 11.77
CA ALA A 172 -20.29 -9.44 12.50
C ALA A 172 -18.89 -9.20 11.89
N THR A 173 -18.68 -9.57 10.62
CA THR A 173 -17.45 -9.31 9.87
C THR A 173 -17.41 -7.85 9.39
N LEU A 174 -18.57 -7.30 9.01
CA LEU A 174 -18.79 -5.88 8.78
C LEU A 174 -19.52 -5.26 9.97
N ALA A 175 -19.04 -4.11 10.43
CA ALA A 175 -19.79 -3.28 11.36
C ALA A 175 -20.91 -2.56 10.62
N SER A 176 -22.06 -2.40 11.27
CA SER A 176 -23.20 -1.61 10.79
C SER A 176 -23.49 -0.47 11.76
N PRO A 177 -23.77 0.76 11.27
CA PRO A 177 -23.78 1.17 9.86
C PRO A 177 -22.39 1.10 9.22
N LEU A 178 -22.34 0.91 7.90
CA LEU A 178 -21.09 1.06 7.16
C LEU A 178 -20.68 2.53 7.23
N ASP A 179 -19.45 2.78 7.66
CA ASP A 179 -18.86 4.10 7.67
C ASP A 179 -18.81 4.69 6.24
N ALA A 180 -18.65 6.01 6.13
CA ALA A 180 -18.75 6.78 4.88
C ALA A 180 -17.57 6.58 3.89
N VAL A 181 -17.26 5.33 3.52
CA VAL A 181 -16.25 5.00 2.49
C VAL A 181 -16.95 4.59 1.23
N PRO A 182 -16.43 4.99 0.06
CA PRO A 182 -16.81 4.34 -1.19
C PRO A 182 -16.69 2.81 -1.08
N SER A 183 -17.55 2.08 -1.77
CA SER A 183 -17.41 0.63 -1.88
C SER A 183 -16.12 0.28 -2.63
N ILE A 184 -15.01 0.12 -1.88
CA ILE A 184 -13.72 -0.28 -2.44
C ILE A 184 -13.88 -1.71 -2.96
N SER A 185 -13.47 -1.95 -4.20
CA SER A 185 -13.60 -3.27 -4.82
C SER A 185 -12.31 -3.66 -5.51
N SER A 186 -11.68 -4.72 -5.00
CA SER A 186 -10.46 -5.33 -5.59
C SER A 186 -9.23 -4.43 -5.55
N THR A 187 -8.73 -4.22 -4.34
CA THR A 187 -7.49 -3.48 -4.06
C THR A 187 -6.28 -4.34 -4.40
N TYR A 188 -5.27 -3.75 -5.07
CA TYR A 188 -3.99 -4.40 -5.37
C TYR A 188 -2.83 -3.54 -4.87
N HIS A 189 -1.73 -4.21 -4.51
CA HIS A 189 -0.49 -3.51 -4.18
C HIS A 189 0.18 -2.98 -5.46
N VAL A 190 0.57 -1.72 -5.45
CA VAL A 190 1.31 -1.09 -6.55
C VAL A 190 2.79 -1.07 -6.19
N GLN A 191 3.60 -1.74 -7.00
CA GLN A 191 5.05 -1.73 -6.85
C GLN A 191 5.62 -0.37 -7.32
N PRO A 192 6.66 0.16 -6.66
CA PRO A 192 7.39 1.33 -7.15
C PRO A 192 7.89 1.09 -8.59
N PRO A 193 7.67 2.03 -9.53
CA PRO A 193 8.23 1.92 -10.88
C PRO A 193 9.74 1.76 -10.86
N SER A 194 10.29 1.01 -11.82
CA SER A 194 11.74 0.83 -11.93
C SER A 194 12.50 2.14 -12.12
N SER A 195 11.88 3.19 -12.67
CA SER A 195 12.47 4.53 -12.74
C SER A 195 12.75 5.17 -11.37
N LEU A 196 12.02 4.76 -10.32
CA LEU A 196 12.31 5.17 -8.94
C LEU A 196 13.55 4.46 -8.35
N THR A 197 14.19 3.52 -9.09
CA THR A 197 15.57 3.07 -8.79
C THR A 197 16.60 4.19 -8.88
N PHE A 198 16.21 5.38 -9.37
CA PHE A 198 16.91 6.65 -9.12
C PHE A 198 17.36 6.79 -7.65
N TYR A 199 16.51 6.39 -6.68
CA TYR A 199 16.87 6.36 -5.26
C TYR A 199 18.07 5.45 -4.98
N GLN A 200 18.11 4.24 -5.56
CA GLN A 200 19.21 3.28 -5.36
C GLN A 200 20.52 3.79 -6.00
N THR A 201 20.42 4.40 -7.19
CA THR A 201 21.57 5.01 -7.86
C THR A 201 22.10 6.19 -7.05
N PHE A 202 21.21 7.05 -6.56
CA PHE A 202 21.57 8.15 -5.66
C PHE A 202 22.22 7.64 -4.37
N SER A 203 21.65 6.62 -3.72
CA SER A 203 22.16 6.02 -2.50
C SER A 203 23.57 5.45 -2.67
N ARG A 204 23.86 4.79 -3.80
CA ARG A 204 25.21 4.31 -4.14
C ARG A 204 26.19 5.46 -4.31
N ASN A 205 25.83 6.48 -5.08
CA ASN A 205 26.69 7.64 -5.32
C ASN A 205 26.94 8.43 -4.04
N ASP A 206 25.92 8.59 -3.20
CA ASP A 206 26.01 9.21 -1.90
C ASP A 206 26.95 8.44 -0.95
N THR A 207 26.82 7.11 -0.90
CA THR A 207 27.75 6.24 -0.14
C THR A 207 29.19 6.37 -0.65
N GLN A 208 29.39 6.39 -1.97
CA GLN A 208 30.71 6.56 -2.57
C GLN A 208 31.32 7.93 -2.21
N ARG A 209 30.52 9.01 -2.22
CA ARG A 209 30.98 10.34 -1.78
C ARG A 209 31.43 10.34 -0.33
N LEU A 210 30.68 9.68 0.56
CA LEU A 210 31.08 9.54 1.96
C LEU A 210 32.41 8.79 2.11
N LEU A 211 32.66 7.75 1.29
CA LEU A 211 33.91 7.00 1.33
C LEU A 211 35.10 7.80 0.78
N GLN A 212 34.87 8.63 -0.25
CA GLN A 212 35.92 9.41 -0.91
C GLN A 212 36.23 10.74 -0.19
N THR A 213 35.25 11.30 0.51
CA THR A 213 35.36 12.60 1.16
C THR A 213 35.08 12.46 2.66
N PRO A 214 36.10 12.21 3.51
CA PRO A 214 35.91 12.05 4.95
C PRO A 214 35.19 13.23 5.63
N ALA A 215 35.42 14.46 5.15
CA ALA A 215 34.72 15.64 5.66
C ALA A 215 33.19 15.58 5.48
N ALA A 216 32.70 14.85 4.47
CA ALA A 216 31.27 14.67 4.22
C ALA A 216 30.59 13.73 5.24
N GLN A 217 31.37 12.98 6.03
CA GLN A 217 30.89 12.11 7.12
C GLN A 217 30.58 12.89 8.41
N ILE A 218 30.72 14.22 8.40
CA ILE A 218 30.34 15.06 9.54
C ILE A 218 28.90 14.80 9.96
N SER A 219 28.66 14.75 11.27
CA SER A 219 27.31 14.63 11.81
C SER A 219 26.46 15.81 11.36
N VAL A 220 25.28 15.51 10.81
CA VAL A 220 24.33 16.51 10.33
C VAL A 220 23.15 16.56 11.31
N PRO A 221 22.99 17.63 12.11
CA PRO A 221 21.85 17.79 12.99
C PRO A 221 20.53 17.70 12.23
N GLY A 222 19.51 17.09 12.83
CA GLY A 222 18.20 16.91 12.19
C GLY A 222 18.11 15.71 11.25
N ALA A 223 19.18 14.97 11.00
CA ALA A 223 19.15 13.75 10.18
C ALA A 223 18.47 12.53 10.87
N ALA A 224 17.72 12.75 11.95
CA ALA A 224 16.96 11.75 12.70
C ALA A 224 15.81 12.44 13.46
N SER A 225 14.95 13.14 12.72
CA SER A 225 13.83 13.91 13.26
C SER A 225 12.51 13.50 12.59
N LEU A 226 11.40 13.83 13.24
CA LEU A 226 10.06 13.61 12.69
C LEU A 226 9.45 14.95 12.31
N ILE A 227 8.89 15.02 11.10
CA ILE A 227 8.17 16.19 10.61
C ILE A 227 6.71 15.78 10.35
N PHE A 228 5.79 16.72 10.59
CA PHE A 228 4.35 16.53 10.46
C PHE A 228 3.75 17.55 9.47
N PRO A 229 4.08 17.44 8.17
CA PRO A 229 3.59 18.37 7.16
C PRO A 229 2.14 18.06 6.78
N VAL A 230 1.42 19.08 6.33
CA VAL A 230 0.09 18.96 5.74
C VAL A 230 0.04 19.74 4.43
N PRO A 231 -0.63 19.23 3.38
CA PRO A 231 -0.87 20.00 2.17
C PRO A 231 -1.48 21.38 2.47
N THR A 232 -0.99 22.41 1.78
CA THR A 232 -1.36 23.81 2.01
C THR A 232 -2.86 24.02 1.91
N ARG A 233 -3.50 23.39 0.90
CA ARG A 233 -4.96 23.48 0.71
C ARG A 233 -5.73 22.90 1.90
N TRP A 234 -5.26 21.78 2.45
CA TRP A 234 -5.93 21.13 3.58
C TRP A 234 -5.80 21.95 4.87
N LEU A 235 -4.63 22.58 5.09
CA LEU A 235 -4.43 23.50 6.22
C LEU A 235 -5.37 24.72 6.16
N GLN A 236 -5.65 25.22 4.96
CA GLN A 236 -6.50 26.41 4.76
C GLN A 236 -7.99 26.11 4.85
N GLU A 237 -8.42 24.95 4.35
CA GLU A 237 -9.85 24.63 4.21
C GLU A 237 -10.42 23.76 5.35
N TYR A 238 -9.57 23.01 6.07
CA TYR A 238 -10.01 22.00 7.04
C TYR A 238 -9.35 22.17 8.41
N LYS A 239 -10.19 22.24 9.45
CA LYS A 239 -9.79 22.36 10.85
C LYS A 239 -9.47 21.02 11.49
N PHE A 240 -10.16 19.95 11.10
CA PHE A 240 -10.01 18.64 11.74
C PHE A 240 -9.73 17.53 10.74
N MET A 241 -8.78 16.67 11.09
CA MET A 241 -8.49 15.38 10.46
C MET A 241 -9.07 14.24 11.32
N LEU A 242 -9.64 13.24 10.66
CA LEU A 242 -10.36 12.12 11.28
C LEU A 242 -9.81 10.75 10.87
N GLY A 243 -8.78 10.69 10.03
CA GLY A 243 -8.01 9.48 9.68
C GLY A 243 -7.50 9.50 8.25
N GLY A 244 -6.44 8.75 7.95
CA GLY A 244 -5.93 8.55 6.60
C GLY A 244 -6.10 7.13 6.06
N ASN A 245 -6.51 6.19 6.92
CA ASN A 245 -6.64 4.80 6.56
C ASN A 245 -8.00 4.56 5.88
N ILE A 246 -7.99 4.35 4.56
CA ILE A 246 -9.19 4.04 3.76
C ILE A 246 -9.95 2.80 4.24
N LEU A 247 -9.31 1.94 5.04
CA LEU A 247 -9.93 0.76 5.64
C LEU A 247 -10.67 1.06 6.94
N TYR A 248 -10.32 2.16 7.63
CA TYR A 248 -10.94 2.66 8.87
C TYR A 248 -11.43 4.11 8.70
N PRO A 249 -12.54 4.31 8.00
CA PRO A 249 -13.22 5.60 7.96
C PRO A 249 -13.75 6.09 9.31
N SER A 250 -13.36 7.32 9.63
CA SER A 250 -13.88 8.19 10.69
C SER A 250 -13.87 7.62 12.10
N HIS A 251 -12.91 8.09 12.88
CA HIS A 251 -12.91 7.99 14.32
C HIS A 251 -13.91 9.02 14.88
N ALA A 252 -14.51 8.75 16.05
CA ALA A 252 -15.10 9.82 16.85
C ALA A 252 -14.03 10.85 17.28
N ALA A 253 -12.77 10.39 17.37
CA ALA A 253 -11.61 11.19 17.70
C ALA A 253 -11.16 12.04 16.49
N LYS A 254 -10.92 13.32 16.76
CA LYS A 254 -10.56 14.34 15.78
C LYS A 254 -9.26 14.98 16.23
N LEU A 255 -8.37 15.21 15.30
CA LEU A 255 -7.14 15.95 15.54
C LEU A 255 -7.22 17.27 14.77
N GLU A 256 -6.78 18.38 15.35
CA GLU A 256 -6.67 19.60 14.56
C GLU A 256 -5.62 19.45 13.46
N THR A 257 -5.95 19.88 12.26
CA THR A 257 -5.10 19.75 11.07
C THR A 257 -3.70 20.33 11.27
N ILE A 258 -3.56 21.35 12.12
CA ILE A 258 -2.29 22.00 12.45
C ILE A 258 -1.26 21.05 13.10
N PHE A 259 -1.69 19.89 13.63
CA PHE A 259 -0.80 18.89 14.22
C PHE A 259 -0.31 17.83 13.21
N GLY A 260 -0.68 17.93 11.94
CA GLY A 260 -0.26 17.00 10.90
C GLY A 260 -1.37 16.11 10.34
N LEU A 261 -0.99 15.29 9.38
CA LEU A 261 -1.85 14.25 8.83
C LEU A 261 -1.97 13.09 9.81
N LEU A 262 -3.05 12.31 9.68
CA LEU A 262 -3.20 11.03 10.35
C LEU A 262 -2.73 9.90 9.44
N THR A 263 -2.23 8.81 10.04
CA THR A 263 -1.62 7.69 9.32
C THR A 263 -2.49 7.23 8.15
N PHE A 264 -1.85 7.03 7.01
CA PHE A 264 -2.46 6.47 5.80
C PHE A 264 -2.83 4.99 5.99
N VAL A 265 -2.88 4.21 4.91
CA VAL A 265 -3.16 2.78 5.01
C VAL A 265 -2.08 2.10 5.84
N ASN A 266 -2.48 1.53 6.97
CA ASN A 266 -1.60 0.82 7.88
C ASN A 266 -2.27 -0.49 8.31
N GLN A 267 -1.52 -1.60 8.18
CA GLN A 267 -1.97 -2.95 8.48
C GLN A 267 -1.91 -3.31 9.97
N GLU A 268 -1.07 -2.60 10.74
CA GLU A 268 -0.76 -2.87 12.15
C GLU A 268 -1.50 -1.93 13.10
N ALA A 269 -1.95 -0.77 12.62
CA ALA A 269 -2.69 0.18 13.42
C ALA A 269 -4.00 -0.44 13.96
N ALA A 270 -4.23 -0.31 15.26
CA ALA A 270 -5.45 -0.81 15.85
C ALA A 270 -6.67 -0.02 15.38
N ARG A 271 -7.83 -0.69 15.33
CA ARG A 271 -9.11 -0.06 15.04
C ARG A 271 -9.32 1.09 16.04
N TYR A 272 -9.57 2.28 15.53
CA TYR A 272 -9.77 3.52 16.30
C TYR A 272 -8.52 4.23 16.86
N SER A 273 -7.30 3.78 16.54
CA SER A 273 -6.07 4.53 16.90
C SER A 273 -5.91 5.83 16.11
N VAL A 274 -5.76 6.96 16.81
CA VAL A 274 -5.38 8.24 16.21
C VAL A 274 -3.86 8.34 16.24
N LEU A 275 -3.24 8.01 15.10
CA LEU A 275 -1.79 8.05 14.93
C LEU A 275 -1.45 9.11 13.89
N HIS A 276 -0.41 9.90 14.17
CA HIS A 276 0.11 10.85 13.21
C HIS A 276 0.81 10.12 12.07
N GLU A 277 0.68 10.67 10.87
CA GLU A 277 1.55 10.32 9.78
C GLU A 277 2.90 11.00 9.96
N THR A 278 3.98 10.22 9.95
CA THR A 278 5.31 10.72 10.34
C THR A 278 6.27 10.74 9.15
N PHE A 279 6.95 11.86 8.97
CA PHE A 279 7.96 12.00 7.92
C PHE A 279 9.32 11.96 8.60
N SER A 280 9.98 10.80 8.49
CA SER A 280 11.28 10.57 9.13
C SER A 280 12.39 11.16 8.28
N THR A 281 13.18 12.07 8.87
CA THR A 281 14.33 12.65 8.19
C THR A 281 15.55 11.76 8.34
N THR A 282 16.26 11.56 7.24
CA THR A 282 17.61 11.01 7.22
C THR A 282 18.45 11.89 6.31
N ARG A 283 19.76 12.01 6.55
CA ARG A 283 20.62 12.82 5.66
C ARG A 283 20.40 12.44 4.18
N MET A 284 20.37 11.16 3.86
CA MET A 284 20.22 10.68 2.48
C MET A 284 18.85 11.05 1.87
N THR A 285 17.74 10.74 2.55
CA THR A 285 16.40 11.05 2.03
C THR A 285 16.15 12.55 1.93
N SER A 286 16.64 13.31 2.91
CA SER A 286 16.52 14.77 2.94
C SER A 286 17.36 15.45 1.85
N VAL A 287 18.59 15.00 1.59
CA VAL A 287 19.40 15.50 0.46
C VAL A 287 18.66 15.27 -0.85
N LEU A 288 18.15 14.06 -1.07
CA LEU A 288 17.42 13.74 -2.29
C LEU A 288 16.18 14.62 -2.45
N ALA A 289 15.37 14.76 -1.40
CA ALA A 289 14.15 15.57 -1.42
C ALA A 289 14.44 17.07 -1.65
N LEU A 290 15.49 17.63 -1.03
CA LEU A 290 15.90 19.02 -1.22
C LEU A 290 16.32 19.27 -2.68
N VAL A 291 17.19 18.42 -3.24
CA VAL A 291 17.68 18.56 -4.62
C VAL A 291 16.54 18.32 -5.62
N ALA A 292 15.71 17.29 -5.41
CA ALA A 292 14.57 16.98 -6.26
C ALA A 292 13.53 18.11 -6.31
N THR A 293 13.31 18.79 -5.18
CA THR A 293 12.39 19.94 -5.09
C THR A 293 13.02 21.24 -5.60
N GLY A 294 14.36 21.30 -5.64
CA GLY A 294 15.09 22.51 -6.01
C GLY A 294 15.34 23.46 -4.83
N VAL A 295 15.17 23.02 -3.57
CA VAL A 295 15.39 23.83 -2.36
C VAL A 295 16.88 23.80 -1.98
N THR A 296 17.72 24.41 -2.81
CA THR A 296 19.19 24.44 -2.65
C THR A 296 19.73 25.85 -2.89
N SER A 297 21.02 26.09 -2.65
CA SER A 297 21.65 27.36 -3.06
C SER A 297 21.73 27.51 -4.59
N SER A 298 21.82 26.38 -5.30
CA SER A 298 21.93 26.32 -6.77
C SER A 298 20.60 26.48 -7.50
N CYS A 299 19.51 26.77 -6.78
CA CYS A 299 18.18 26.81 -7.34
C CYS A 299 18.00 27.75 -8.55
N ALA A 300 18.74 28.87 -8.58
CA ALA A 300 18.71 29.79 -9.71
C ALA A 300 19.09 29.12 -11.06
N LEU A 301 19.82 27.99 -11.02
CA LEU A 301 20.18 27.20 -12.19
C LEU A 301 19.05 26.30 -12.69
N PHE A 302 17.95 26.16 -11.94
CA PHE A 302 16.89 25.17 -12.19
C PHE A 302 15.66 25.74 -12.92
N SER A 303 15.65 27.03 -13.28
CA SER A 303 14.60 27.68 -14.10
C SER A 303 13.16 27.51 -13.59
N ALA A 304 12.92 27.79 -12.30
CA ALA A 304 11.61 27.90 -11.66
C ALA A 304 11.71 28.87 -10.46
N PRO A 305 10.61 29.44 -9.92
CA PRO A 305 10.71 30.23 -8.69
C PRO A 305 11.27 29.37 -7.57
N CYS A 306 12.34 29.86 -6.95
CA CYS A 306 13.08 29.11 -5.95
C CYS A 306 12.35 29.07 -4.62
N LEU A 307 11.92 27.87 -4.24
CA LEU A 307 11.40 27.63 -2.91
C LEU A 307 12.54 27.66 -1.89
N THR A 308 12.32 28.35 -0.78
CA THR A 308 13.20 28.37 0.38
C THR A 308 12.81 27.27 1.36
N ILE A 309 13.67 27.02 2.36
CA ILE A 309 13.33 26.12 3.47
C ILE A 309 12.15 26.66 4.27
N ALA A 310 12.03 27.99 4.41
CA ALA A 310 10.89 28.59 5.11
C ALA A 310 9.58 28.34 4.37
N ASP A 311 9.58 28.41 3.04
CA ASP A 311 8.38 28.18 2.21
C ASP A 311 7.87 26.74 2.37
N VAL A 312 8.75 25.74 2.28
CA VAL A 312 8.33 24.33 2.48
C VAL A 312 7.93 24.07 3.94
N CYS A 313 8.64 24.63 4.91
CA CYS A 313 8.31 24.43 6.32
C CYS A 313 7.03 25.16 6.77
N SER A 314 6.47 26.07 5.97
CA SER A 314 5.17 26.69 6.28
C SER A 314 4.05 25.65 6.44
N ASN A 315 4.20 24.48 5.79
CA ASN A 315 3.24 23.38 5.82
C ASN A 315 3.25 22.56 7.12
N THR A 316 4.09 22.91 8.11
CA THR A 316 4.12 22.25 9.44
C THR A 316 3.54 23.11 10.58
N ILE A 317 3.04 24.32 10.28
CA ILE A 317 2.45 25.35 11.17
C ILE A 317 2.98 25.41 12.62
N LEU A 318 2.62 24.45 13.49
CA LEU A 318 3.09 24.39 14.88
C LEU A 318 4.58 24.07 15.02
N PHE A 319 5.19 23.47 13.99
CA PHE A 319 6.56 22.94 14.04
C PHE A 319 7.48 23.59 12.99
N VAL A 320 7.17 24.80 12.52
CA VAL A 320 7.96 25.51 11.49
C VAL A 320 9.43 25.63 11.88
N ASP A 321 9.73 26.12 13.08
CA ASP A 321 11.11 26.30 13.55
C ASP A 321 11.86 24.97 13.66
N ALA A 322 11.18 23.90 14.11
CA ALA A 322 11.76 22.57 14.18
C ALA A 322 12.04 21.99 12.78
N CYS A 323 11.14 22.22 11.82
CA CYS A 323 11.34 21.85 10.41
C CYS A 323 12.54 22.60 9.81
N VAL A 324 12.63 23.92 10.03
CA VAL A 324 13.76 24.73 9.53
C VAL A 324 15.07 24.28 10.16
N ALA A 325 15.10 24.09 11.48
CA ALA A 325 16.28 23.62 12.21
C ALA A 325 16.73 22.22 11.75
N THR A 326 15.79 21.40 11.25
CA THR A 326 16.04 20.07 10.71
C THR A 326 16.62 20.11 9.29
N LEU A 327 16.03 20.92 8.40
CA LEU A 327 16.40 20.93 6.98
C LEU A 327 17.58 21.86 6.66
N GLN A 328 17.80 22.92 7.43
CA GLN A 328 18.85 23.90 7.17
C GLN A 328 20.27 23.30 7.20
N PRO A 329 20.65 22.50 8.22
CA PRO A 329 21.98 21.86 8.23
C PRO A 329 22.19 20.92 7.05
N ILE A 330 21.12 20.26 6.60
CA ILE A 330 21.16 19.34 5.47
C ILE A 330 21.36 20.12 4.17
N ARG A 331 20.68 21.26 3.98
CA ARG A 331 20.93 22.14 2.82
C ARG A 331 22.38 22.65 2.79
N VAL A 332 22.95 23.03 3.94
CA VAL A 332 24.37 23.39 4.03
C VAL A 332 25.27 22.22 3.61
N TRP A 333 24.95 21.00 4.04
CA TRP A 333 25.68 19.80 3.61
C TRP A 333 25.58 19.59 2.10
N VAL A 334 24.39 19.75 1.49
CA VAL A 334 24.20 19.69 0.04
C VAL A 334 25.08 20.71 -0.67
N ASP A 335 25.02 21.96 -0.23
CA ASP A 335 25.75 23.06 -0.85
C ASP A 335 27.28 22.90 -0.71
N THR A 336 27.75 22.19 0.33
CA THR A 336 29.18 21.97 0.60
C THR A 336 29.74 20.75 -0.14
N PHE A 337 28.98 19.65 -0.21
CA PHE A 337 29.50 18.35 -0.66
C PHE A 337 28.91 17.86 -1.97
N LEU A 338 27.95 18.58 -2.56
CA LEU A 338 27.35 18.24 -3.84
C LEU A 338 27.56 19.41 -4.82
N SER A 339 28.26 19.16 -5.93
CA SER A 339 28.55 20.20 -6.92
C SER A 339 27.27 20.74 -7.55
N ALA A 340 27.26 22.00 -7.98
CA ALA A 340 26.10 22.59 -8.67
C ALA A 340 25.70 21.79 -9.93
N ALA A 341 26.68 21.20 -10.63
CA ALA A 341 26.42 20.32 -11.78
C ALA A 341 25.71 19.02 -11.37
N ASP A 342 26.16 18.38 -10.29
CA ASP A 342 25.48 17.18 -9.76
C ASP A 342 24.07 17.50 -9.28
N GLN A 343 23.90 18.63 -8.59
CA GLN A 343 22.58 19.11 -8.16
C GLN A 343 21.64 19.31 -9.35
N LEU A 344 22.12 19.94 -10.43
CA LEU A 344 21.34 20.15 -11.66
C LEU A 344 20.95 18.82 -12.33
N VAL A 345 21.88 17.88 -12.44
CA VAL A 345 21.61 16.55 -13.03
C VAL A 345 20.53 15.83 -12.23
N LEU A 346 20.67 15.76 -10.90
CA LEU A 346 19.70 15.11 -10.03
C LEU A 346 18.33 15.81 -10.07
N HIS A 347 18.31 17.14 -10.08
CA HIS A 347 17.08 17.90 -10.20
C HIS A 347 16.36 17.64 -11.54
N SER A 348 17.10 17.61 -12.65
CA SER A 348 16.54 17.31 -13.97
C SER A 348 15.96 15.89 -14.06
N GLN A 349 16.62 14.92 -13.43
CA GLN A 349 16.13 13.54 -13.33
C GLN A 349 14.86 13.47 -12.49
N ALA A 350 14.81 14.19 -11.36
CA ALA A 350 13.63 14.28 -10.52
C ALA A 350 12.43 14.87 -11.26
N ILE A 351 12.62 15.95 -12.03
CA ILE A 351 11.57 16.53 -12.88
C ILE A 351 11.09 15.52 -13.93
N ALA A 352 12.01 14.81 -14.60
CA ALA A 352 11.64 13.81 -15.59
C ALA A 352 10.82 12.67 -14.99
N ILE A 353 11.22 12.18 -13.80
CA ILE A 353 10.48 11.16 -13.05
C ILE A 353 9.10 11.67 -12.63
N GLN A 354 9.03 12.90 -12.09
CA GLN A 354 7.77 13.52 -11.70
C GLN A 354 6.81 13.59 -12.89
N ASN A 355 7.24 14.17 -14.01
CA ASN A 355 6.37 14.46 -15.14
C ASN A 355 6.00 13.23 -15.97
N ASN A 356 6.95 12.32 -16.19
CA ASN A 356 6.75 11.19 -17.10
C ASN A 356 6.27 9.91 -16.41
N ILE A 357 6.42 9.81 -15.08
CA ILE A 357 6.10 8.59 -14.34
C ILE A 357 5.10 8.88 -13.23
N VAL A 358 5.45 9.72 -12.27
CA VAL A 358 4.64 9.86 -11.04
C VAL A 358 3.30 10.54 -11.31
N LEU A 359 3.27 11.64 -12.08
CA LEU A 359 2.02 12.32 -12.43
C LEU A 359 1.07 11.43 -13.25
N PRO A 360 1.52 10.70 -14.30
CA PRO A 360 0.67 9.75 -15.02
C PRO A 360 0.10 8.60 -14.19
N MET A 361 0.78 8.18 -13.12
CA MET A 361 0.27 7.15 -12.21
C MET A 361 -0.92 7.64 -11.36
N ALA A 362 -1.15 8.96 -11.29
CA ALA A 362 -2.24 9.58 -10.53
C ALA A 362 -2.29 9.11 -9.07
N ILE A 363 -1.13 8.90 -8.44
CA ILE A 363 -1.03 8.52 -7.02
C ILE A 363 -1.55 9.67 -6.16
N GLN A 364 -2.39 9.33 -5.18
CA GLN A 364 -2.98 10.29 -4.25
C GLN A 364 -2.79 9.86 -2.81
N ILE A 365 -2.61 10.84 -1.92
CA ILE A 365 -2.81 10.67 -0.47
C ILE A 365 -4.25 10.98 -0.12
N ALA A 366 -4.78 10.33 0.91
CA ALA A 366 -6.16 10.52 1.35
C ALA A 366 -6.27 10.82 2.85
N GLN A 367 -7.28 11.62 3.22
CA GLN A 367 -7.68 11.88 4.60
C GLN A 367 -9.21 12.01 4.69
N PHE A 368 -9.79 11.67 5.83
CA PHE A 368 -11.13 12.08 6.22
C PHE A 368 -11.02 13.37 7.03
N ALA A 369 -11.77 14.41 6.68
CA ALA A 369 -11.63 15.73 7.29
C ALA A 369 -12.96 16.46 7.50
N GLN A 370 -12.94 17.50 8.33
CA GLN A 370 -14.07 18.41 8.57
C GLN A 370 -13.60 19.86 8.53
N ARG A 371 -14.40 20.73 7.89
CA ARG A 371 -14.02 22.12 7.62
C ARG A 371 -13.79 22.97 8.87
N ASN A 372 -14.80 23.25 9.69
CA ASN A 372 -14.63 24.21 10.80
C ASN A 372 -15.42 23.90 12.07
N VAL A 373 -16.50 23.13 11.98
CA VAL A 373 -17.35 22.78 13.13
C VAL A 373 -17.34 21.27 13.29
N SER A 374 -17.32 20.79 14.53
CA SER A 374 -17.38 19.35 14.85
C SER A 374 -18.62 18.65 14.30
N THR A 375 -19.63 19.40 13.85
CA THR A 375 -20.88 18.91 13.25
C THR A 375 -20.89 18.95 11.73
N ALA A 376 -19.87 19.50 11.06
CA ALA A 376 -19.78 19.51 9.61
C ALA A 376 -19.76 18.07 9.04
N PRO A 377 -20.27 17.82 7.84
CA PRO A 377 -20.14 16.51 7.22
C PRO A 377 -18.66 16.12 7.10
N VAL A 378 -18.37 14.84 7.30
CA VAL A 378 -17.03 14.30 7.03
C VAL A 378 -16.84 14.25 5.53
N GLU A 379 -15.77 14.88 5.05
CA GLU A 379 -15.38 14.89 3.65
C GLU A 379 -14.20 13.92 3.44
N TRP A 380 -14.24 13.15 2.36
CA TRP A 380 -13.10 12.34 1.93
C TRP A 380 -12.22 13.17 1.00
N LEU A 381 -11.05 13.54 1.49
CA LEU A 381 -10.06 14.33 0.78
C LEU A 381 -9.07 13.41 0.09
N HIS A 382 -8.68 13.79 -1.13
CA HIS A 382 -7.58 13.17 -1.84
C HIS A 382 -6.81 14.22 -2.65
N LEU A 383 -5.49 14.08 -2.71
CA LEU A 383 -4.58 15.02 -3.40
C LEU A 383 -3.38 14.26 -3.95
N GLY A 384 -2.93 14.63 -5.15
CA GLY A 384 -1.64 14.18 -5.67
C GLY A 384 -0.47 14.79 -4.88
N PRO A 385 0.47 14.02 -4.31
CA PRO A 385 1.55 14.58 -3.50
C PRO A 385 2.42 15.61 -4.23
N LEU A 386 2.60 15.46 -5.55
CA LEU A 386 3.35 16.39 -6.42
C LEU A 386 2.43 17.34 -7.21
N ASP A 387 1.23 17.64 -6.70
CA ASP A 387 0.31 18.59 -7.34
C ASP A 387 1.03 19.93 -7.60
N PRO A 388 1.09 20.42 -8.85
CA PRO A 388 1.68 21.72 -9.17
C PRO A 388 1.05 22.89 -8.39
N ALA A 389 -0.21 22.76 -7.95
CA ALA A 389 -0.92 23.76 -7.16
C ALA A 389 -0.49 23.80 -5.68
N ASP A 390 0.27 22.80 -5.19
CA ASP A 390 0.83 22.77 -3.83
C ASP A 390 2.36 22.63 -3.85
N PRO A 391 3.09 23.68 -4.28
CA PRO A 391 4.55 23.63 -4.37
C PRO A 391 5.23 23.46 -3.00
N HIS A 392 4.60 23.89 -1.90
CA HIS A 392 5.19 23.83 -0.56
C HIS A 392 5.18 22.42 0.01
N PHE A 393 4.23 21.56 -0.39
CA PHE A 393 4.20 20.17 0.02
C PHE A 393 5.15 19.26 -0.79
N ARG A 394 5.66 19.73 -1.94
CA ARG A 394 6.48 18.94 -2.88
C ARG A 394 7.71 18.29 -2.23
N LEU A 395 8.36 18.98 -1.30
CA LEU A 395 9.50 18.40 -0.58
C LEU A 395 9.10 17.16 0.20
N PHE A 396 7.97 17.21 0.91
CA PHE A 396 7.47 16.09 1.70
C PHE A 396 6.93 14.95 0.83
N ALA A 397 6.40 15.27 -0.35
CA ALA A 397 6.03 14.25 -1.33
C ALA A 397 7.23 13.39 -1.75
N TRP A 398 8.42 13.96 -1.93
CA TRP A 398 9.63 13.18 -2.21
C TRP A 398 10.00 12.23 -1.07
N TYR A 399 9.73 12.57 0.19
CA TYR A 399 9.87 11.60 1.30
C TYR A 399 8.90 10.44 1.14
N LEU A 400 7.64 10.69 0.79
CA LEU A 400 6.65 9.62 0.56
C LEU A 400 7.10 8.66 -0.54
N PHE A 401 7.66 9.18 -1.65
CA PHE A 401 8.19 8.32 -2.71
C PHE A 401 9.45 7.58 -2.30
N CYS A 402 10.35 8.19 -1.52
CA CYS A 402 11.50 7.48 -0.97
C CYS A 402 11.06 6.32 -0.07
N ASP A 403 10.12 6.59 0.84
CA ASP A 403 9.54 5.60 1.75
C ASP A 403 8.86 4.45 0.98
N TRP A 404 8.17 4.76 -0.12
CA TRP A 404 7.59 3.74 -0.98
C TRP A 404 8.65 2.85 -1.64
N VAL A 405 9.75 3.45 -2.11
CA VAL A 405 10.86 2.69 -2.72
C VAL A 405 11.57 1.79 -1.71
N VAL A 406 11.75 2.24 -0.47
CA VAL A 406 12.38 1.43 0.58
C VAL A 406 11.40 0.47 1.27
N GLY A 407 10.11 0.53 0.91
CA GLY A 407 9.08 -0.38 1.42
C GLY A 407 8.57 -0.05 2.82
N THR A 408 8.76 1.19 3.30
CA THR A 408 8.16 1.68 4.56
C THR A 408 6.78 2.29 4.35
N ARG A 409 6.39 2.53 3.10
CA ARG A 409 5.04 2.95 2.68
C ARG A 409 4.55 2.11 1.51
N GLU A 410 3.23 1.93 1.43
CA GLU A 410 2.57 1.18 0.37
C GLU A 410 1.65 2.09 -0.45
N VAL A 411 1.49 1.75 -1.73
CA VAL A 411 0.50 2.36 -2.63
C VAL A 411 -0.47 1.27 -3.04
N LEU A 412 -1.76 1.56 -2.96
CA LEU A 412 -2.84 0.61 -3.27
C LEU A 412 -3.75 1.16 -4.37
N THR A 413 -4.29 0.27 -5.19
CA THR A 413 -5.37 0.62 -6.13
C THR A 413 -6.71 0.67 -5.41
N LEU A 414 -7.59 1.58 -5.82
CA LEU A 414 -8.94 1.75 -5.27
C LEU A 414 -10.04 1.36 -6.27
#